data_AF-A0A7S4L7B6-F1
#
_entry.id   AF-A0A7S4L7B6-F1
#
_cell.length_a   1.000
_cell.length_b   1.000
_cell.length_c   1.000
_cell.angle_alpha   90.00
_cell.angle_beta   90.00
_cell.angle_gamma   90.00
#
_symmetry.space_group_name_H-M   'P 1'
#
loop_
_entity.id
_entity.type
_entity.pdbx_description
1 polymer ?
#
loop_
_entity_poly.entity_id
_entity_poly.type
_entity_poly.pdbx_seq_one_letter_code
_entity_poly.pdbx_strand_id
1 'polypeptide(L)'
;SQILLGEKVQPSLYRASMLRNVTCECLCRSLALRDKEKAVLSRRIEQQYRMNLVLDGLPLVERFTEGSLRKPNNPSVLKGCPLGFSAAKDQSDSSRIIYNHVDLTIEYSVVPSTTKKGTFGPEPEPRYRVVGFYGSPQSIRHTQSSCSPDRQLFPGNCGVLTLGPETTTILWTYSIRWIKRDIPWSTRWDMYLQGSSRDARIQWVSLANSIAVLTLLTFMVALIIIRTVRRDLLRYQSMGDALAYNFKEETGWKLIN
;
A
#
# COMPACT_ATOMS: atom_id res chain seq x y z
N SER A 1 -2.18 -12.41 20.83
CA SER A 1 -0.77 -12.24 20.42
C SER A 1 -0.69 -11.37 19.19
N GLN A 2 -0.49 -10.06 19.34
CA GLN A 2 -0.43 -9.10 18.22
C GLN A 2 0.50 -7.95 18.62
N ILE A 3 1.79 -8.26 18.84
CA ILE A 3 2.84 -7.30 19.26
C ILE A 3 4.16 -7.62 18.53
N LEU A 4 4.11 -7.95 17.24
CA LEU A 4 5.32 -8.29 16.47
C LEU A 4 5.56 -7.45 15.22
N LEU A 5 4.82 -6.33 15.05
CA LEU A 5 5.03 -5.42 13.91
C LEU A 5 5.27 -3.96 14.29
N GLY A 6 5.34 -3.61 15.58
CA GLY A 6 5.82 -2.29 16.03
C GLY A 6 5.03 -1.07 15.54
N GLU A 7 3.91 -1.23 14.85
CA GLU A 7 3.11 -0.11 14.34
C GLU A 7 2.12 0.32 15.42
N LYS A 8 2.47 1.38 16.14
CA LYS A 8 1.62 1.93 17.21
C LYS A 8 0.54 2.81 16.57
N VAL A 9 -0.71 2.33 16.58
CA VAL A 9 -1.87 3.13 16.16
C VAL A 9 -1.99 4.33 17.10
N GLN A 10 -2.00 5.54 16.53
CA GLN A 10 -2.17 6.78 17.27
C GLN A 10 -3.55 7.39 16.98
N PRO A 11 -4.18 8.02 17.99
CA PRO A 11 -5.46 8.70 17.77
C PRO A 11 -5.26 9.88 16.81
N SER A 12 -6.09 9.92 15.77
CA SER A 12 -6.12 11.04 14.83
C SER A 12 -6.97 12.20 15.36
N LEU A 13 -6.87 13.37 14.73
CA LEU A 13 -7.72 14.52 15.03
C LEU A 13 -9.16 14.38 14.49
N TYR A 14 -9.40 13.43 13.58
CA TYR A 14 -10.73 13.14 13.03
C TYR A 14 -11.62 12.52 14.11
N ARG A 15 -12.80 13.09 14.35
CA ARG A 15 -13.78 12.57 15.31
C ARG A 15 -15.03 12.08 14.59
N ALA A 16 -15.29 10.79 14.68
CA ALA A 16 -16.50 10.17 14.16
C ALA A 16 -17.42 9.77 15.32
N SER A 17 -18.69 10.18 15.27
CA SER A 17 -19.75 9.64 16.13
C SER A 17 -20.63 8.73 15.29
N MET A 18 -20.97 7.56 15.83
CA MET A 18 -21.74 6.54 15.12
C MET A 18 -23.06 7.13 14.59
N LEU A 19 -23.37 6.87 13.31
CA LEU A 19 -24.55 7.39 12.60
C LEU A 19 -24.70 8.92 12.52
N ARG A 20 -23.70 9.68 12.96
CA ARG A 20 -23.71 11.13 12.86
C ARG A 20 -22.94 11.56 11.62
N ASN A 21 -23.66 12.08 10.63
CA ASN A 21 -23.04 12.73 9.49
C ASN A 21 -22.47 14.08 9.89
N VAL A 22 -21.31 14.39 9.33
CA VAL A 22 -20.58 15.64 9.53
C VAL A 22 -20.21 16.18 8.16
N THR A 23 -20.37 17.48 7.95
CA THR A 23 -20.03 18.11 6.68
C THR A 23 -19.08 19.27 6.92
N CYS A 24 -17.91 19.20 6.29
CA CYS A 24 -16.82 20.16 6.41
C CYS A 24 -16.53 20.67 7.84
N GLU A 25 -16.18 19.75 8.71
CA GLU A 25 -15.67 20.08 10.03
C GLU A 25 -14.17 20.38 9.97
N CYS A 26 -13.74 21.41 10.70
CA CYS A 26 -12.35 21.84 10.77
C CYS A 26 -11.57 20.99 11.78
N LEU A 27 -10.40 20.47 11.39
CA LEU A 27 -9.57 19.62 12.28
C LEU A 27 -8.82 20.41 13.35
N CYS A 28 -8.41 21.65 13.06
CA CYS A 28 -7.61 22.53 13.94
C CYS A 28 -7.58 23.98 13.40
N ARG A 29 -6.90 24.89 14.13
CA ARG A 29 -6.55 26.23 13.64
C ARG A 29 -5.71 26.13 12.35
N SER A 30 -5.95 27.05 11.40
CA SER A 30 -5.22 27.15 10.13
C SER A 30 -3.71 27.10 10.36
N LEU A 31 -3.02 26.23 9.63
CA LEU A 31 -1.56 26.13 9.72
C LEU A 31 -0.95 27.24 8.86
N ALA A 32 -0.23 28.16 9.51
CA ALA A 32 0.63 29.12 8.81
C ALA A 32 1.81 28.35 8.19
N LEU A 33 2.02 28.54 6.89
CA LEU A 33 3.05 27.85 6.13
C LEU A 33 4.25 28.76 5.90
N ARG A 34 5.38 28.39 6.51
CA ARG A 34 6.70 28.90 6.15
C ARG A 34 7.25 28.18 4.92
N ASP A 35 8.23 28.76 4.25
CA ASP A 35 8.83 28.17 3.04
C ASP A 35 9.38 26.76 3.27
N LYS A 36 9.95 26.51 4.47
CA LYS A 36 10.39 25.17 4.88
C LYS A 36 9.25 24.14 4.92
N GLU A 37 8.09 24.53 5.43
CA GLU A 37 6.92 23.63 5.53
C GLU A 37 6.31 23.37 4.15
N LYS A 38 6.25 24.40 3.29
CA LYS A 38 5.86 24.25 1.88
C LYS A 38 6.78 23.27 1.17
N ALA A 39 8.10 23.41 1.33
CA ALA A 39 9.07 22.50 0.73
C ALA A 39 8.90 21.04 1.21
N VAL A 40 8.63 20.83 2.50
CA VAL A 40 8.36 19.50 3.06
C VAL A 40 7.08 18.90 2.47
N LEU A 41 5.99 19.66 2.40
CA LEU A 41 4.73 19.19 1.82
C LEU A 41 4.90 18.87 0.32
N SER A 42 5.54 19.77 -0.42
CA SER A 42 5.86 19.58 -1.83
C SER A 42 6.65 18.30 -2.08
N ARG A 43 7.71 18.07 -1.30
CA ARG A 43 8.50 16.84 -1.38
C ARG A 43 7.68 15.59 -1.05
N ARG A 44 6.81 15.65 -0.05
CA ARG A 44 5.94 14.52 0.32
C ARG A 44 4.91 14.19 -0.78
N ILE A 45 4.40 15.21 -1.47
CA ILE A 45 3.51 15.02 -2.62
C ILE A 45 4.26 14.32 -3.76
N GLU A 46 5.50 14.72 -4.05
CA GLU A 46 6.34 14.07 -5.06
C GLU A 46 6.66 12.61 -4.71
N GLN A 47 6.96 12.36 -3.43
CA GLN A 47 7.19 11.02 -2.90
C GLN A 47 5.91 10.17 -2.80
N GLN A 48 4.78 10.67 -3.31
CA GLN A 48 3.48 9.99 -3.30
C GLN A 48 3.07 9.55 -1.88
N TYR A 49 3.37 10.38 -0.87
CA TYR A 49 3.03 10.09 0.50
C TYR A 49 1.51 10.01 0.67
N ARG A 50 1.05 8.98 1.40
CA ARG A 50 -0.36 8.70 1.63
C ARG A 50 -0.66 8.71 3.12
N MET A 51 -1.75 9.37 3.48
CA MET A 51 -2.32 9.32 4.82
C MET A 51 -3.00 7.97 5.02
N ASN A 52 -2.54 7.22 6.00
CA ASN A 52 -3.16 5.97 6.43
C ASN A 52 -3.97 6.20 7.70
N LEU A 53 -5.23 5.77 7.69
CA LEU A 53 -6.09 5.73 8.87
C LEU A 53 -6.65 4.32 9.02
N VAL A 54 -7.02 3.96 10.24
CA VAL A 54 -7.66 2.68 10.55
C VAL A 54 -8.89 2.94 11.41
N LEU A 55 -10.00 2.27 11.09
CA LEU A 55 -11.25 2.35 11.84
C LEU A 55 -11.81 0.94 12.00
N ASP A 56 -12.05 0.50 13.24
CA ASP A 56 -12.56 -0.85 13.57
C ASP A 56 -11.77 -1.99 12.88
N GLY A 57 -10.46 -1.81 12.83
CA GLY A 57 -9.50 -2.71 12.17
C GLY A 57 -9.44 -2.58 10.64
N LEU A 58 -10.35 -1.85 9.99
CA LEU A 58 -10.34 -1.64 8.54
C LEU A 58 -9.41 -0.48 8.16
N PRO A 59 -8.54 -0.65 7.16
CA PRO A 59 -7.73 0.45 6.65
C PRO A 59 -8.58 1.40 5.81
N LEU A 60 -8.22 2.68 5.83
CA LEU A 60 -8.76 3.66 4.90
C LEU A 60 -8.37 3.28 3.48
N VAL A 61 -9.34 3.29 2.57
CA VAL A 61 -9.11 3.09 1.14
C VAL A 61 -9.56 4.31 0.36
N GLU A 62 -8.76 4.71 -0.62
CA GLU A 62 -9.15 5.78 -1.55
C GLU A 62 -10.34 5.33 -2.41
N ARG A 63 -11.43 6.09 -2.36
CA ARG A 63 -12.58 5.93 -3.25
C ARG A 63 -12.52 7.01 -4.32
N PHE A 64 -12.37 6.60 -5.56
CA PHE A 64 -12.37 7.52 -6.69
C PHE A 64 -13.80 7.97 -6.98
N THR A 65 -14.06 9.28 -6.80
CA THR A 65 -15.30 9.91 -7.23
C THR A 65 -15.17 10.37 -8.68
N GLU A 66 -16.29 10.38 -9.41
CA GLU A 66 -16.39 11.10 -10.68
C GLU A 66 -16.04 12.58 -10.44
N GLY A 67 -15.00 13.08 -11.11
CA GLY A 67 -14.46 14.43 -10.90
C GLY A 67 -13.14 14.51 -10.11
N SER A 68 -12.61 13.39 -9.59
CA SER A 68 -11.23 13.39 -9.08
C SER A 68 -10.25 13.74 -10.22
N LEU A 69 -9.37 14.71 -9.96
CA LEU A 69 -8.33 15.15 -10.90
C LEU A 69 -7.38 14.00 -11.30
N ARG A 70 -7.36 12.93 -10.50
CA ARG A 70 -6.63 11.69 -10.76
C ARG A 70 -7.62 10.57 -11.06
N LYS A 71 -7.95 10.36 -12.35
CA LYS A 71 -8.61 9.14 -12.80
C LYS A 71 -7.58 8.00 -12.78
N PRO A 72 -7.78 6.93 -12.01
CA PRO A 72 -6.91 5.77 -12.12
C PRO A 72 -7.27 5.00 -13.40
N ASN A 73 -6.27 4.60 -14.19
CA ASN A 73 -6.46 3.70 -15.33
C ASN A 73 -6.87 2.27 -14.93
N ASN A 74 -7.06 2.01 -13.63
CA ASN A 74 -7.58 0.75 -13.10
C ASN A 74 -8.18 1.00 -11.70
N PRO A 75 -9.41 0.53 -11.39
CA PRO A 75 -10.04 0.71 -10.08
C PRO A 75 -9.44 -0.22 -9.01
N SER A 76 -8.12 -0.21 -8.83
CA SER A 76 -7.48 -0.91 -7.73
C SER A 76 -7.75 -0.16 -6.43
N VAL A 77 -8.26 -0.89 -5.44
CA VAL A 77 -8.42 -0.44 -4.05
C VAL A 77 -7.04 -0.02 -3.52
N LEU A 78 -6.82 1.30 -3.41
CA LEU A 78 -5.56 1.86 -2.94
C LEU A 78 -5.66 2.20 -1.45
N LYS A 79 -4.72 1.70 -0.65
CA LYS A 79 -4.66 1.99 0.79
C LYS A 79 -4.25 3.45 1.02
N GLY A 80 -4.92 4.09 1.97
CA GLY A 80 -4.72 5.48 2.36
C GLY A 80 -5.15 6.49 1.30
N CYS A 81 -5.13 7.77 1.63
CA CYS A 81 -5.39 8.87 0.71
C CYS A 81 -4.10 9.62 0.38
N PRO A 82 -3.81 9.97 -0.89
CA PRO A 82 -2.65 10.82 -1.22
C PRO A 82 -2.73 12.19 -0.53
N LEU A 83 -1.58 12.80 -0.25
CA LEU A 83 -1.53 14.18 0.24
C LEU A 83 -1.81 15.23 -0.84
N GLY A 84 -1.69 14.87 -2.12
CA GLY A 84 -1.81 15.79 -3.23
C GLY A 84 -1.29 15.17 -4.53
N PHE A 85 -1.17 15.99 -5.56
CA PHE A 85 -0.53 15.60 -6.80
C PHE A 85 0.18 16.78 -7.46
N SER A 86 1.17 16.48 -8.31
CA SER A 86 1.86 17.49 -9.10
C SER A 86 1.09 17.74 -10.39
N ALA A 87 0.65 18.98 -10.63
CA ALA A 87 0.05 19.41 -11.88
C ALA A 87 1.11 20.03 -12.78
N ALA A 88 2.23 19.34 -12.98
CA ALA A 88 3.27 19.81 -13.89
C ALA A 88 2.77 19.62 -15.33
N LYS A 89 2.41 20.74 -16.00
CA LYS A 89 2.25 20.78 -17.45
C LYS A 89 3.55 21.22 -18.16
N ASP A 90 4.47 21.87 -17.45
CA ASP A 90 5.80 22.27 -17.95
C ASP A 90 6.83 22.36 -16.81
N GLN A 91 8.12 22.24 -17.15
CA GLN A 91 9.24 22.21 -16.18
C GLN A 91 9.41 23.51 -15.36
N SER A 92 8.83 24.63 -15.78
CA SER A 92 8.98 25.94 -15.14
C SER A 92 7.93 26.25 -14.06
N ASP A 93 6.74 25.66 -14.14
CA ASP A 93 5.65 25.92 -13.20
C ASP A 93 5.20 24.64 -12.50
N SER A 94 5.99 24.25 -11.49
CA SER A 94 5.71 23.07 -10.65
C SER A 94 4.60 23.35 -9.64
N SER A 95 3.42 23.70 -10.14
CA SER A 95 2.23 23.90 -9.32
C SER A 95 1.81 22.56 -8.67
N ARG A 96 2.02 22.46 -7.35
CA ARG A 96 1.66 21.25 -6.58
C ARG A 96 0.31 21.46 -5.94
N ILE A 97 -0.64 20.58 -6.23
CA ILE A 97 -1.97 20.64 -5.63
C ILE A 97 -1.97 19.82 -4.36
N ILE A 98 -2.44 20.42 -3.28
CA ILE A 98 -2.57 19.77 -1.97
C ILE A 98 -4.03 19.41 -1.72
N TYR A 99 -4.25 18.21 -1.20
CA TYR A 99 -5.55 17.78 -0.71
C TYR A 99 -5.68 18.15 0.76
N ASN A 100 -6.46 19.18 1.03
CA ASN A 100 -6.71 19.71 2.37
C ASN A 100 -8.11 19.39 2.90
N HIS A 101 -8.95 18.74 2.09
CA HIS A 101 -10.24 18.19 2.49
C HIS A 101 -10.28 16.68 2.26
N VAL A 102 -10.92 15.94 3.16
CA VAL A 102 -11.19 14.51 2.96
C VAL A 102 -12.64 14.16 3.27
N ASP A 103 -13.32 13.59 2.28
CA ASP A 103 -14.65 13.01 2.44
C ASP A 103 -14.50 11.56 2.91
N LEU A 104 -14.75 11.32 4.19
CA LEU A 104 -14.74 9.99 4.79
C LEU A 104 -16.13 9.35 4.66
N THR A 105 -16.19 8.19 4.01
CA THR A 105 -17.40 7.38 3.93
C THR A 105 -17.21 6.13 4.77
N ILE A 106 -18.06 5.97 5.78
CA ILE A 106 -18.07 4.82 6.67
C ILE A 106 -19.31 3.99 6.33
N GLU A 107 -19.08 2.78 5.83
CA GLU A 107 -20.14 1.84 5.53
C GLU A 107 -20.38 0.94 6.74
N TYR A 108 -21.64 0.77 7.14
CA TYR A 108 -22.01 -0.02 8.31
C TYR A 108 -23.13 -1.02 8.00
N SER A 109 -23.11 -2.15 8.70
CA SER A 109 -24.21 -3.11 8.69
C SER A 109 -24.90 -3.15 10.05
N VAL A 110 -26.18 -3.48 10.05
CA VAL A 110 -26.97 -3.68 11.27
C VAL A 110 -26.90 -5.16 11.61
N VAL A 111 -26.50 -5.48 12.83
CA VAL A 111 -26.51 -6.86 13.31
C VAL A 111 -27.95 -7.21 13.69
N PRO A 112 -28.58 -8.18 13.03
CA PRO A 112 -29.93 -8.60 13.40
C PRO A 112 -29.90 -9.16 14.82
N SER A 113 -30.83 -8.69 15.66
CA SER A 113 -30.92 -9.18 17.04
C SER A 113 -31.36 -10.64 17.03
N THR A 114 -30.60 -11.50 17.71
CA THR A 114 -30.91 -12.94 17.85
C THR A 114 -31.90 -13.22 18.97
N THR A 115 -32.57 -12.20 19.50
CA THR A 115 -33.59 -12.37 20.53
C THR A 115 -34.77 -13.12 19.94
N LYS A 116 -34.98 -14.35 20.41
CA LYS A 116 -36.19 -15.12 20.11
C LYS A 116 -37.40 -14.25 20.50
N LYS A 117 -38.36 -14.08 19.59
CA LYS A 117 -39.68 -13.51 19.93
C LYS A 117 -40.23 -14.29 21.13
N GLY A 118 -40.34 -13.66 22.30
CA GLY A 118 -40.88 -14.29 23.51
C GLY A 118 -40.08 -14.12 24.81
N THR A 119 -38.86 -13.57 24.78
CA THR A 119 -38.16 -13.20 26.03
C THR A 119 -38.72 -11.90 26.60
N PHE A 120 -39.18 -11.93 27.84
CA PHE A 120 -39.67 -10.77 28.57
C PHE A 120 -38.48 -9.89 29.00
N GLY A 121 -38.31 -8.76 28.33
CA GLY A 121 -37.22 -7.81 28.58
C GLY A 121 -37.24 -6.67 27.57
N PRO A 122 -36.52 -5.57 27.83
CA PRO A 122 -36.40 -4.47 26.87
C PRO A 122 -35.83 -5.00 25.55
N GLU A 123 -36.43 -4.56 24.44
CA GLU A 123 -35.91 -4.88 23.10
C GLU A 123 -34.45 -4.41 23.02
N PRO A 124 -33.50 -5.29 22.68
CA PRO A 124 -32.10 -4.90 22.69
C PRO A 124 -31.84 -3.85 21.62
N GLU A 125 -31.03 -2.85 21.98
CA GLU A 125 -30.62 -1.81 21.06
C GLU A 125 -29.96 -2.40 19.80
N PRO A 126 -30.20 -1.79 18.63
CA PRO A 126 -29.57 -2.22 17.39
C PRO A 126 -28.06 -2.10 17.50
N ARG A 127 -27.35 -3.21 17.23
CA ARG A 127 -25.88 -3.20 17.16
C ARG A 127 -25.44 -2.92 15.74
N TYR A 128 -24.43 -2.06 15.60
CA TYR A 128 -23.86 -1.70 14.31
C TYR A 128 -22.45 -2.26 14.17
N ARG A 129 -22.05 -2.60 12.94
CA ARG A 129 -20.68 -3.02 12.62
C ARG A 129 -20.16 -2.22 11.44
N VAL A 130 -18.91 -1.79 11.51
CA VAL A 130 -18.25 -1.14 10.39
C VAL A 130 -17.78 -2.20 9.39
N VAL A 131 -18.24 -2.07 8.15
CA VAL A 131 -17.95 -3.01 7.05
C VAL A 131 -17.14 -2.38 5.94
N GLY A 132 -17.04 -1.05 5.90
CA GLY A 132 -16.21 -0.34 4.94
C GLY A 132 -15.76 1.02 5.45
N PHE A 133 -14.56 1.42 5.04
CA PHE A 133 -13.94 2.68 5.39
C PHE A 133 -13.19 3.25 4.18
N TYR A 134 -13.71 4.36 3.67
CA TYR A 134 -13.25 4.98 2.44
C TYR A 134 -12.97 6.45 2.63
N GLY A 135 -12.02 6.98 1.85
CA GLY A 135 -11.69 8.39 1.81
C GLY A 135 -11.64 8.88 0.38
N SER A 136 -12.24 10.03 0.11
CA SER A 136 -12.11 10.75 -1.14
C SER A 136 -11.39 12.08 -0.87
N PRO A 137 -10.10 12.20 -1.19
CA PRO A 137 -9.36 13.42 -0.96
C PRO A 137 -9.73 14.49 -1.98
N GLN A 138 -9.80 15.75 -1.54
CA GLN A 138 -10.15 16.90 -2.37
C GLN A 138 -9.29 18.10 -2.03
N SER A 139 -9.10 18.95 -3.05
CA SER A 139 -8.37 20.21 -2.90
C SER A 139 -9.39 21.34 -2.92
N ILE A 140 -9.48 22.07 -1.82
CA ILE A 140 -10.45 23.13 -1.61
C ILE A 140 -9.71 24.40 -1.19
N ARG A 141 -9.80 25.44 -2.01
CA ARG A 141 -9.40 26.79 -1.64
C ARG A 141 -10.48 27.38 -0.72
N HIS A 142 -10.32 27.17 0.57
CA HIS A 142 -11.23 27.71 1.57
C HIS A 142 -11.20 29.25 1.57
N THR A 143 -12.39 29.84 1.55
CA THR A 143 -12.66 31.26 1.86
C THR A 143 -13.17 31.39 3.29
N GLN A 144 -13.20 32.60 3.86
CA GLN A 144 -13.66 32.85 5.25
C GLN A 144 -15.06 32.30 5.58
N SER A 145 -15.90 32.05 4.59
CA SER A 145 -17.25 31.49 4.74
C SER A 145 -17.39 30.02 4.32
N SER A 146 -16.29 29.35 3.96
CA SER A 146 -16.35 27.99 3.44
C SER A 146 -16.81 26.96 4.46
N CYS A 147 -16.48 27.11 5.75
CA CYS A 147 -16.78 26.09 6.77
C CYS A 147 -17.81 26.59 7.78
N SER A 148 -19.02 26.91 7.32
CA SER A 148 -20.15 27.26 8.18
C SER A 148 -21.07 26.03 8.35
N PRO A 149 -21.60 25.75 9.55
CA PRO A 149 -22.53 24.64 9.77
C PRO A 149 -23.77 24.70 8.87
N ASP A 150 -24.19 25.90 8.42
CA ASP A 150 -25.36 26.09 7.56
C ASP A 150 -25.07 26.02 6.05
N ARG A 151 -23.80 25.88 5.64
CA ARG A 151 -23.43 25.83 4.22
C ARG A 151 -22.67 24.55 3.91
N GLN A 152 -23.37 23.61 3.30
CA GLN A 152 -22.74 22.42 2.74
C GLN A 152 -21.73 22.86 1.68
N LEU A 153 -20.45 22.58 1.91
CA LEU A 153 -19.43 22.72 0.87
C LEU A 153 -19.73 21.70 -0.22
N PHE A 154 -20.08 22.20 -1.39
CA PHE A 154 -20.11 21.40 -2.61
C PHE A 154 -18.74 21.50 -3.27
N PRO A 155 -17.95 20.42 -3.30
CA PRO A 155 -16.57 20.45 -3.79
C PRO A 155 -16.42 20.99 -5.21
N GLY A 156 -17.45 20.83 -6.05
CA GLY A 156 -17.46 21.31 -7.43
C GLY A 156 -17.49 22.84 -7.59
N ASN A 157 -17.85 23.59 -6.54
CA ASN A 157 -17.93 25.05 -6.58
C ASN A 157 -16.73 25.76 -5.95
N CYS A 158 -15.76 24.99 -5.43
CA CYS A 158 -14.57 25.55 -4.81
C CYS A 158 -13.38 25.50 -5.76
N GLY A 159 -12.58 26.58 -5.73
CA GLY A 159 -11.32 26.61 -6.47
C GLY A 159 -10.32 25.59 -5.90
N VAL A 160 -9.37 25.18 -6.73
CA VAL A 160 -8.28 24.28 -6.33
C VAL A 160 -7.23 25.04 -5.52
N LEU A 161 -6.68 24.39 -4.49
CA LEU A 161 -5.60 24.91 -3.66
C LEU A 161 -4.25 24.40 -4.17
N THR A 162 -3.46 25.33 -4.71
CA THR A 162 -2.08 25.09 -5.14
C THR A 162 -1.10 25.53 -4.06
N LEU A 163 -0.01 24.80 -3.86
CA LEU A 163 1.14 25.19 -3.06
C LEU A 163 2.04 26.09 -3.90
N GLY A 164 1.93 27.41 -3.69
CA GLY A 164 2.76 28.41 -4.35
C GLY A 164 3.25 29.49 -3.37
N PRO A 165 3.90 30.55 -3.88
CA PRO A 165 4.33 31.68 -3.05
C PRO A 165 3.14 32.34 -2.32
N GLU A 166 2.01 32.48 -3.01
CA GLU A 166 0.75 33.06 -2.49
C GLU A 166 0.10 32.26 -1.33
N THR A 167 0.47 30.99 -1.16
CA THR A 167 -0.18 30.09 -0.20
C THR A 167 0.41 30.29 1.18
N THR A 168 -0.21 31.12 2.01
CA THR A 168 0.30 31.45 3.37
C THR A 168 -0.29 30.58 4.47
N THR A 169 -1.50 30.07 4.28
CA THR A 169 -2.21 29.25 5.28
C THR A 169 -2.96 28.10 4.64
N ILE A 170 -3.03 26.96 5.33
CA ILE A 170 -3.89 25.83 4.94
C ILE A 170 -4.87 25.55 6.07
N LEU A 171 -6.15 25.49 5.69
CA LEU A 171 -7.22 24.96 6.53
C LEU A 171 -7.49 23.51 6.14
N TRP A 172 -7.43 22.62 7.14
CA TRP A 172 -7.69 21.20 6.99
C TRP A 172 -9.09 20.86 7.47
N THR A 173 -9.86 20.22 6.60
CA THR A 173 -11.27 19.93 6.85
C THR A 173 -11.62 18.51 6.46
N TYR A 174 -12.74 18.02 6.98
CA TYR A 174 -13.23 16.68 6.69
C TYR A 174 -14.74 16.61 6.73
N SER A 175 -15.29 15.65 6.00
CA SER A 175 -16.70 15.30 6.10
C SER A 175 -16.81 13.81 6.43
N ILE A 176 -17.85 13.43 7.15
CA ILE A 176 -18.15 12.03 7.46
C ILE A 176 -19.55 11.71 6.97
N ARG A 177 -19.67 10.63 6.20
CA ARG A 177 -20.95 10.09 5.73
C ARG A 177 -21.08 8.64 6.14
N TRP A 178 -22.16 8.33 6.84
CA TRP A 178 -22.55 6.96 7.18
C TRP A 178 -23.47 6.38 6.11
N ILE A 179 -23.16 5.19 5.62
CA ILE A 179 -23.98 4.50 4.61
C ILE A 179 -24.28 3.08 5.10
N LYS A 180 -25.56 2.74 5.19
CA LYS A 180 -25.98 1.38 5.51
C LYS A 180 -25.68 0.46 4.32
N ARG A 181 -25.05 -0.68 4.58
CA ARG A 181 -24.78 -1.75 3.63
C ARG A 181 -25.14 -3.10 4.23
N ASP A 182 -25.63 -4.00 3.39
CA ASP A 182 -25.93 -5.38 3.78
C ASP A 182 -24.75 -6.30 3.43
N ILE A 183 -23.60 -6.03 4.07
CA ILE A 183 -22.37 -6.81 3.88
C ILE A 183 -22.20 -7.71 5.11
N PRO A 184 -22.12 -9.05 4.93
CA PRO A 184 -21.79 -9.96 6.01
C PRO A 184 -20.43 -9.64 6.64
N TRP A 185 -20.33 -9.81 7.96
CA TRP A 185 -19.08 -9.56 8.67
C TRP A 185 -17.90 -10.40 8.13
N SER A 186 -18.17 -11.64 7.71
CA SER A 186 -17.15 -12.56 7.20
C SER A 186 -16.47 -12.07 5.92
N THR A 187 -17.19 -11.34 5.07
CA THR A 187 -16.72 -10.90 3.74
C THR A 187 -16.28 -9.43 3.72
N ARG A 188 -16.31 -8.73 4.87
CA ARG A 188 -15.97 -7.30 4.95
C ARG A 188 -14.54 -6.98 4.48
N TRP A 189 -13.64 -7.97 4.55
CA TRP A 189 -12.25 -7.83 4.12
C TRP A 189 -12.04 -8.11 2.63
N ASP A 190 -12.98 -8.77 1.96
CA ASP A 190 -12.79 -9.30 0.60
C ASP A 190 -12.41 -8.20 -0.38
N MET A 191 -13.09 -7.05 -0.30
CA MET A 191 -12.79 -5.88 -1.13
C MET A 191 -11.36 -5.36 -0.90
N TYR A 192 -10.88 -5.36 0.33
CA TYR A 192 -9.52 -4.89 0.67
C TYR A 192 -8.43 -5.84 0.17
N LEU A 193 -8.76 -7.11 -0.05
CA LEU A 193 -7.84 -8.15 -0.49
C LEU A 193 -7.75 -8.27 -2.01
N GLN A 194 -8.76 -7.82 -2.77
CA GLN A 194 -8.79 -7.90 -4.24
C GLN A 194 -7.64 -7.14 -4.94
N GLY A 195 -7.11 -6.08 -4.30
CA GLY A 195 -5.95 -5.33 -4.78
C GLY A 195 -4.63 -6.14 -4.83
N SER A 196 -4.56 -7.27 -4.12
CA SER A 196 -3.35 -8.12 -4.03
C SER A 196 -3.00 -8.84 -5.34
N SER A 197 -3.89 -8.83 -6.34
CA SER A 197 -3.67 -9.50 -7.63
C SER A 197 -2.51 -8.90 -8.44
N ARG A 198 -2.24 -7.59 -8.30
CA ARG A 198 -1.07 -6.96 -8.94
C ARG A 198 0.22 -7.23 -8.16
N ASP A 199 0.14 -7.32 -6.84
CA ASP A 199 1.26 -7.71 -5.99
C ASP A 199 1.71 -9.13 -6.30
N ALA A 200 0.77 -10.04 -6.61
CA ALA A 200 1.10 -11.40 -7.03
C ALA A 200 2.04 -11.41 -8.26
N ARG A 201 1.77 -10.61 -9.30
CA ARG A 201 2.63 -10.57 -10.51
C ARG A 201 4.05 -10.11 -10.19
N ILE A 202 4.20 -9.12 -9.30
CA ILE A 202 5.52 -8.61 -8.88
C ILE A 202 6.26 -9.66 -8.04
N GLN A 203 5.54 -10.36 -7.15
CA GLN A 203 6.11 -11.44 -6.34
C GLN A 203 6.60 -12.62 -7.20
N TRP A 204 5.82 -13.06 -8.20
CA TRP A 204 6.25 -14.13 -9.11
C TRP A 204 7.49 -13.77 -9.93
N VAL A 205 7.68 -12.49 -10.30
CA VAL A 205 8.91 -12.03 -10.98
C VAL A 205 10.13 -12.18 -10.06
N SER A 206 10.01 -11.84 -8.78
CA SER A 206 11.11 -12.01 -7.82
C SER A 206 11.45 -13.49 -7.57
N LEU A 207 10.43 -14.36 -7.51
CA LEU A 207 10.62 -15.79 -7.40
C LEU A 207 11.31 -16.39 -8.64
N ALA A 208 10.86 -15.98 -9.84
CA ALA A 208 11.49 -16.39 -11.09
C ALA A 208 12.95 -15.93 -11.18
N ASN A 209 13.25 -14.71 -10.73
CA ASN A 209 14.61 -14.19 -10.66
C ASN A 209 15.50 -15.02 -9.73
N SER A 210 15.02 -15.37 -8.54
CA SER A 210 15.77 -16.22 -7.61
C SER A 210 16.00 -17.63 -8.16
N ILE A 211 15.01 -18.22 -8.82
CA ILE A 211 15.15 -19.54 -9.48
C ILE A 211 16.20 -19.47 -10.60
N ALA A 212 16.19 -18.41 -11.42
CA ALA A 212 17.15 -18.24 -12.51
C ALA A 212 18.61 -18.13 -12.00
N VAL A 213 18.83 -17.43 -10.88
CA VAL A 213 20.16 -17.34 -10.26
C VAL A 213 20.59 -18.70 -9.70
N LEU A 214 19.69 -19.44 -9.04
CA LEU A 214 19.97 -20.76 -8.49
C LEU A 214 20.35 -21.76 -9.59
N THR A 215 19.59 -21.81 -10.70
CA THR A 215 19.88 -22.72 -11.81
C THR A 215 21.24 -22.40 -12.46
N LEU A 216 21.56 -21.12 -12.66
CA LEU A 216 22.86 -20.71 -13.19
C LEU A 216 24.02 -21.13 -12.27
N LEU A 217 23.87 -20.94 -10.95
CA LEU A 217 24.89 -21.34 -9.97
C LEU A 217 25.08 -22.86 -9.93
N THR A 218 23.99 -23.65 -9.92
CA THR A 218 24.09 -25.11 -9.94
C THR A 218 24.74 -25.62 -11.23
N PHE A 219 24.43 -25.00 -12.37
CA PHE A 219 25.06 -25.33 -13.66
C PHE A 219 26.56 -25.04 -13.65
N MET A 220 26.98 -23.88 -13.14
CA MET A 220 28.41 -23.55 -13.00
C MET A 220 29.16 -24.53 -12.10
N VAL A 221 28.58 -24.89 -10.95
CA VAL A 221 29.16 -25.89 -10.04
C VAL A 221 29.26 -27.25 -10.73
N ALA A 222 28.23 -27.69 -11.43
CA ALA A 222 28.24 -28.95 -12.17
C ALA A 222 29.34 -28.97 -13.26
N LEU A 223 29.51 -27.87 -14.01
CA LEU A 223 30.59 -27.74 -14.99
C LEU A 223 31.98 -27.85 -14.34
N ILE A 224 32.19 -27.20 -13.19
CA ILE A 224 33.45 -27.29 -12.45
C ILE A 224 33.71 -28.75 -12.04
N ILE A 225 32.72 -29.41 -11.44
CA ILE A 225 32.83 -30.80 -10.98
C ILE A 225 33.13 -31.75 -12.16
N ILE A 226 32.40 -31.63 -13.27
CA ILE A 226 32.64 -32.47 -14.47
C ILE A 226 34.06 -32.24 -15.00
N ARG A 227 34.51 -30.99 -15.04
CA ARG A 227 35.85 -30.64 -15.53
C ARG A 227 36.94 -31.18 -14.61
N THR A 228 36.75 -31.12 -13.28
CA THR A 228 37.68 -31.70 -12.32
C THR A 228 37.70 -33.22 -12.39
N VAL A 229 36.54 -33.88 -12.44
CA VAL A 229 36.45 -35.35 -12.52
C VAL A 229 37.07 -35.88 -13.81
N ARG A 230 36.80 -35.25 -14.97
CA ARG A 230 37.45 -35.64 -16.24
C ARG A 230 38.97 -35.50 -16.17
N ARG A 231 39.48 -34.40 -15.60
CA ARG A 231 40.92 -34.19 -15.43
C ARG A 231 41.54 -35.24 -14.52
N ASP A 232 40.84 -35.59 -13.44
CA ASP A 232 41.33 -36.57 -12.46
C ASP A 232 41.35 -37.98 -13.06
N LEU A 233 40.28 -38.38 -13.77
CA LEU A 233 40.21 -39.68 -14.45
C LEU A 233 41.33 -39.86 -15.48
N LEU A 234 41.59 -38.84 -16.31
CA LEU A 234 42.69 -38.87 -17.28
C LEU A 234 44.06 -39.00 -16.61
N ARG A 235 44.24 -38.36 -15.45
CA ARG A 235 45.47 -38.47 -14.67
C ARG A 235 45.66 -39.90 -14.14
N TYR A 236 44.63 -40.52 -13.59
CA TYR A 236 44.72 -41.91 -13.12
C TYR A 236 44.97 -42.90 -14.25
N GLN A 237 44.36 -42.71 -15.42
CA GLN A 237 44.65 -43.53 -16.60
C GLN A 237 46.13 -43.40 -17.01
N SER A 238 46.65 -42.17 -17.12
CA SER A 238 48.07 -41.94 -17.45
C SER A 238 49.04 -42.51 -16.41
N MET A 239 48.69 -42.46 -15.13
CA MET A 239 49.50 -43.04 -14.05
C MET A 239 49.44 -44.58 -14.07
N GLY A 240 48.28 -45.15 -14.37
CA GLY A 240 48.09 -46.59 -14.55
C GLY A 240 48.90 -47.12 -15.73
N ASP A 241 48.87 -46.41 -16.87
CA ASP A 241 49.68 -46.76 -18.05
C ASP A 241 51.18 -46.61 -17.78
N ALA A 242 51.60 -45.58 -17.03
CA ALA A 242 53.00 -45.40 -16.63
C ALA A 242 53.47 -46.51 -15.66
N LEU A 243 52.63 -46.90 -14.69
CA LEU A 243 52.93 -48.04 -13.79
C LEU A 243 52.99 -49.36 -14.55
N ALA A 244 52.07 -49.58 -15.50
CA ALA A 244 52.08 -50.76 -16.36
C ALA A 244 53.32 -50.80 -17.27
N TYR A 245 53.77 -49.65 -17.78
CA TYR A 245 55.00 -49.53 -18.56
C TYR A 245 56.24 -49.83 -17.71
N ASN A 246 56.36 -49.24 -16.52
CA ASN A 246 57.47 -49.52 -15.59
C ASN A 246 57.50 -51.01 -15.19
N PHE A 247 56.34 -51.61 -14.93
CA PHE A 247 56.24 -53.04 -14.63
C PHE A 247 56.69 -53.90 -15.82
N LYS A 248 56.37 -53.49 -17.06
CA LYS A 248 56.83 -54.17 -18.27
C LYS A 248 58.35 -54.09 -18.44
N GLU A 249 58.98 -52.95 -18.18
CA GLU A 249 60.44 -52.81 -18.19
C GLU A 249 61.12 -53.67 -17.09
N GLU A 250 60.53 -53.73 -15.89
CA GLU A 250 61.00 -54.61 -14.81
C GLU A 250 60.79 -56.12 -15.09
N THR A 251 60.00 -56.50 -16.10
CA THR A 251 59.90 -57.92 -16.52
C THR A 251 60.88 -58.28 -17.66
N GLY A 252 61.48 -57.28 -18.32
CA GLY A 252 62.35 -57.47 -19.49
C GLY A 252 63.74 -58.04 -19.19
N TRP A 253 64.26 -57.87 -17.96
CA TRP A 253 65.59 -58.34 -17.58
C TRP A 253 65.67 -59.82 -17.20
N LYS A 254 64.53 -60.53 -17.12
CA LYS A 254 64.49 -61.99 -16.84
C LYS A 254 64.40 -62.88 -18.08
N LEU A 255 64.49 -62.32 -19.28
CA LEU A 255 64.57 -63.06 -20.53
C LEU A 255 66.02 -63.16 -21.02
N ILE A 256 66.87 -63.83 -20.22
CA ILE A 256 68.18 -64.32 -20.66
C ILE A 256 68.46 -65.65 -19.92
N ASN A 257 67.92 -66.75 -20.46
CA ASN A 257 68.62 -68.02 -20.68
C ASN A 257 67.73 -68.95 -21.51
#